data_AF-A0A7C7QL60-F1
#
_entry.id   AF-A0A7C7QL60-F1
#
_cell.length_a   1.000
_cell.length_b   1.000
_cell.length_c   1.000
_cell.angle_alpha   90.00
_cell.angle_beta   90.00
_cell.angle_gamma   90.00
#
_symmetry.space_group_name_H-M   'P 1'
#
loop_
_entity.id
_entity.type
_entity.pdbx_description
1 polymer ?
#
loop_
_entity_poly.entity_id
_entity_poly.type
_entity_poly.pdbx_seq_one_letter_code
_entity_poly.pdbx_strand_id
1 'polypeptide(L)'
;MAGLVVPEGLAAHGRGEAFDYILGERTTEQAKRAIEAAAAMLLLAKRPVISVNGNVAALVPDEIIKLAKATGAKLEVNLFHSSRKRELAIARWLRTRGAKGVLGTDRKFSTR
;
A
#
# COMPACT_ATOMS: atom_id res chain seq x y z
N MET A 1 2.96 -11.91 -11.42
CA MET A 1 2.81 -10.43 -11.47
C MET A 1 1.64 -9.95 -12.31
N ALA A 2 1.12 -10.71 -13.28
CA ALA A 2 -0.05 -10.31 -14.05
C ALA A 2 -1.28 -10.06 -13.16
N GLY A 3 -1.87 -8.86 -13.25
CA GLY A 3 -3.14 -8.52 -12.60
C GLY A 3 -3.05 -7.79 -11.26
N LEU A 4 -1.87 -7.29 -10.84
CA LEU A 4 -1.74 -6.42 -9.66
C LEU A 4 -1.98 -4.94 -10.00
N VAL A 5 -1.41 -4.49 -11.11
CA VAL A 5 -1.44 -3.10 -11.59
C VAL A 5 -2.34 -2.99 -12.82
N VAL A 6 -2.95 -1.83 -13.01
CA VAL A 6 -3.76 -1.46 -14.19
C VAL A 6 -3.03 -0.40 -15.02
N PRO A 7 -3.38 -0.19 -16.31
CA PRO A 7 -2.74 0.83 -17.15
C PRO A 7 -2.69 2.22 -16.49
N GLU A 8 -3.76 2.61 -15.78
CA GLU A 8 -3.83 3.87 -15.02
C GLU A 8 -2.80 3.92 -13.89
N GLY A 9 -2.47 2.76 -13.31
CA GLY A 9 -1.42 2.61 -12.31
C GLY A 9 -0.02 2.84 -12.88
N LEU A 10 0.23 2.43 -14.13
CA LEU A 10 1.48 2.74 -14.84
C LEU A 10 1.57 4.23 -15.17
N ALA A 11 0.48 4.83 -15.65
CA ALA A 11 0.43 6.29 -15.87
C ALA A 11 0.64 7.08 -14.56
N ALA A 12 0.09 6.59 -13.45
CA ALA A 12 0.32 7.19 -12.13
C ALA A 12 1.77 7.07 -11.66
N HIS A 13 2.46 5.99 -12.03
CA HIS A 13 3.89 5.83 -11.75
C HIS A 13 4.72 6.88 -12.49
N GLY A 14 4.49 7.07 -13.79
CA GLY A 14 5.20 8.09 -14.58
C GLY A 14 4.97 9.52 -14.09
N ARG A 15 3.77 9.84 -13.56
CA ARG A 15 3.55 11.12 -12.87
C ARG A 15 4.40 11.24 -11.61
N GLY A 16 4.56 10.15 -10.86
CA GLY A 16 5.43 10.10 -9.69
C GLY A 16 6.89 10.37 -10.06
N GLU A 17 7.40 9.71 -11.11
CA GLU A 17 8.76 9.91 -11.62
C GLU A 17 9.01 11.36 -12.03
N ALA A 18 8.04 12.02 -12.69
CA ALA A 18 8.17 13.43 -13.05
C ALA A 18 8.33 14.34 -11.84
N PHE A 19 7.59 14.11 -10.74
CA PHE A 19 7.77 14.86 -9.50
C PHE A 19 9.07 14.49 -8.77
N ASP A 20 9.46 13.21 -8.78
CA ASP A 20 10.68 12.76 -8.12
C ASP A 20 11.92 13.39 -8.77
N TYR A 21 11.93 13.50 -10.10
CA TYR A 21 12.95 14.23 -10.84
C TYR A 21 13.05 15.71 -10.41
N ILE A 22 11.91 16.40 -10.25
CA ILE A 22 11.86 17.79 -9.77
C ILE A 22 12.38 17.89 -8.32
N LEU A 23 12.10 16.90 -7.48
CA LEU A 23 12.51 16.87 -6.07
C LEU A 23 13.95 16.38 -5.86
N GLY A 24 14.63 15.96 -6.93
CA GLY A 24 16.01 15.50 -6.92
C GLY A 24 16.17 14.06 -6.43
N GLU A 25 15.16 13.22 -6.65
CA GLU A 25 15.21 11.76 -6.48
C GLU A 25 15.71 11.31 -5.11
N ARG A 26 15.31 12.05 -4.07
CA ARG A 26 15.77 11.85 -2.70
C ARG A 26 14.68 12.19 -1.69
N THR A 27 14.76 11.57 -0.52
CA THR A 27 13.91 11.95 0.60
C THR A 27 14.30 13.34 1.11
N THR A 28 13.43 14.32 0.90
CA THR A 28 13.62 15.70 1.34
C THR A 28 13.51 15.84 2.86
N GLU A 29 14.05 16.93 3.42
CA GLU A 29 13.96 17.18 4.87
C GLU A 29 12.52 17.35 5.36
N GLN A 30 11.65 17.92 4.52
CA GLN A 30 10.21 18.01 4.78
C GLN A 30 9.57 16.61 4.84
N ALA A 31 9.93 15.74 3.90
CA ALA A 31 9.44 14.36 3.88
C ALA A 31 9.93 13.56 5.10
N LYS A 32 11.20 13.71 5.51
CA LYS A 32 11.73 13.07 6.72
C LYS A 32 10.93 13.43 7.97
N ARG A 33 10.65 14.72 8.19
CA ARG A 33 9.84 15.18 9.32
C ARG A 33 8.41 14.62 9.28
N ALA A 34 7.80 14.56 8.09
CA ALA A 34 6.46 13.99 7.93
C ALA A 34 6.45 12.47 8.21
N ILE A 35 7.50 11.75 7.78
CA ILE A 35 7.67 10.32 8.06
C ILE A 35 7.79 10.06 9.56
N GLU A 36 8.59 10.83 10.29
CA GLU A 36 8.73 10.71 11.75
C GLU A 36 7.38 10.92 12.47
N ALA A 37 6.65 11.97 12.09
CA ALA A 37 5.32 12.24 12.65
C ALA A 37 4.32 11.11 12.33
N ALA A 38 4.29 10.61 11.09
CA ALA A 38 3.42 9.52 10.67
C ALA A 38 3.76 8.20 11.39
N ALA A 39 5.05 7.92 11.60
CA ALA A 39 5.49 6.75 12.36
C ALA A 39 5.01 6.81 13.81
N ALA A 40 5.13 7.98 14.47
CA ALA A 40 4.60 8.18 15.81
C ALA A 40 3.07 8.00 15.85
N MET A 41 2.34 8.55 14.87
CA MET A 41 0.89 8.37 14.75
C MET A 41 0.50 6.90 14.61
N LEU A 42 1.22 6.11 13.80
CA LEU A 42 0.96 4.68 13.63
C LEU A 42 1.21 3.90 14.92
N LEU A 43 2.31 4.20 15.63
CA LEU A 43 2.67 3.52 16.89
C LEU A 43 1.71 3.83 18.04
N LEU A 44 1.15 5.05 18.09
CA LEU A 44 0.23 5.47 19.14
C LEU A 44 -1.23 5.10 18.85
N ALA A 45 -1.56 4.71 17.62
CA ALA A 45 -2.91 4.37 17.22
C ALA A 45 -3.40 3.08 17.91
N LYS A 46 -4.65 3.07 18.35
CA LYS A 46 -5.27 1.87 18.96
C LYS A 46 -5.55 0.76 17.94
N ARG A 47 -5.89 1.12 16.71
CA ARG A 47 -6.27 0.19 15.62
C ARG A 47 -5.75 0.68 14.26
N PRO A 48 -4.43 0.79 14.07
CA PRO A 48 -3.87 1.29 12.83
C PRO A 48 -4.14 0.33 11.66
N VAL A 49 -4.42 0.90 10.49
CA VAL A 49 -4.62 0.18 9.24
C VAL A 49 -3.85 0.89 8.13
N ILE A 50 -3.12 0.11 7.34
CA ILE A 50 -2.38 0.58 6.17
C ILE A 50 -3.10 0.08 4.93
N SER A 51 -3.56 1.02 4.10
CA SER A 51 -4.22 0.73 2.82
C SER A 51 -3.19 0.37 1.75
N VAL A 52 -3.46 -0.69 0.98
CA VAL A 52 -2.58 -1.22 -0.05
C VAL A 52 -3.33 -1.32 -1.37
N ASN A 53 -2.83 -0.65 -2.40
CA ASN A 53 -3.31 -0.74 -3.77
C ASN A 53 -2.36 -1.60 -4.64
N GLY A 54 -2.66 -1.70 -5.93
CA GLY A 54 -1.86 -2.45 -6.90
C GLY A 54 -0.42 -1.98 -7.03
N ASN A 55 -0.18 -0.66 -7.03
CA ASN A 55 1.17 -0.10 -7.19
C ASN A 55 2.03 -0.37 -5.96
N VAL A 56 1.49 -0.18 -4.75
CA VAL A 56 2.20 -0.50 -3.49
C VAL A 56 2.55 -1.98 -3.44
N ALA A 57 1.60 -2.86 -3.77
CA ALA A 57 1.82 -4.30 -3.78
C ALA A 57 2.83 -4.76 -4.85
N ALA A 58 2.99 -4.01 -5.94
CA ALA A 58 3.97 -4.30 -6.98
C ALA A 58 5.37 -3.81 -6.62
N LEU A 59 5.49 -2.61 -6.05
CA LEU A 59 6.77 -1.93 -5.84
C LEU A 59 7.44 -2.31 -4.50
N VAL A 60 6.67 -2.34 -3.41
CA VAL A 60 7.21 -2.45 -2.04
C VAL A 60 6.46 -3.46 -1.17
N PRO A 61 6.18 -4.68 -1.66
CA PRO A 61 5.36 -5.64 -0.92
C PRO A 61 6.02 -6.12 0.38
N ASP A 62 7.34 -6.23 0.44
CA ASP A 62 8.02 -6.75 1.63
C ASP A 62 8.16 -5.65 2.69
N GLU A 63 8.45 -4.42 2.27
CA GLU A 63 8.57 -3.24 3.12
C GLU A 63 7.24 -2.88 3.77
N ILE A 64 6.12 -2.95 3.03
CA ILE A 64 4.81 -2.66 3.60
C ILE A 64 4.40 -3.70 4.64
N ILE A 65 4.79 -4.97 4.45
CA ILE A 65 4.59 -6.04 5.43
C ILE A 65 5.45 -5.79 6.68
N LYS A 66 6.73 -5.40 6.50
CA LYS A 66 7.63 -5.05 7.60
C LYS A 66 7.09 -3.86 8.40
N LEU A 67 6.59 -2.81 7.73
CA LEU A 67 6.00 -1.63 8.37
C LEU A 67 4.75 -2.01 9.18
N ALA A 68 3.85 -2.80 8.60
CA ALA A 68 2.67 -3.30 9.31
C ALA A 68 3.05 -4.11 10.55
N LYS A 69 4.06 -4.99 10.44
CA LYS A 69 4.56 -5.76 11.59
C LYS A 69 5.16 -4.86 12.68
N ALA A 70 5.96 -3.87 12.30
CA ALA A 70 6.63 -2.97 13.24
C ALA A 70 5.64 -2.06 13.99
N THR A 71 4.54 -1.67 13.34
CA THR A 71 3.54 -0.76 13.90
C THR A 71 2.33 -1.47 14.51
N GLY A 72 2.23 -2.79 14.36
CA GLY A 72 1.01 -3.53 14.71
C GLY A 72 -0.20 -3.24 13.82
N ALA A 73 0.02 -2.53 12.70
CA ALA A 73 -1.05 -2.18 11.77
C ALA A 73 -1.53 -3.39 10.97
N LYS A 74 -2.82 -3.39 10.64
CA LYS A 74 -3.39 -4.35 9.67
C LYS A 74 -3.19 -3.84 8.25
N LEU A 75 -3.04 -4.76 7.30
CA LEU A 75 -3.03 -4.42 5.87
C LEU A 75 -4.43 -4.57 5.31
N GLU A 76 -4.90 -3.59 4.56
CA GLU A 76 -6.19 -3.61 3.86
C GLU A 76 -5.99 -3.40 2.37
N VAL A 77 -6.51 -4.31 1.55
CA VAL A 77 -6.54 -4.09 0.10
C VAL A 77 -7.70 -3.16 -0.22
N ASN A 78 -7.39 -1.97 -0.74
CA ASN A 78 -8.38 -0.98 -1.14
C ASN A 78 -8.07 -0.46 -2.56
N LEU A 79 -9.06 -0.53 -3.45
CA LEU A 79 -8.90 -0.25 -4.88
C LEU A 79 -9.96 0.74 -5.35
N PHE A 80 -9.52 1.76 -6.10
CA PHE A 80 -10.41 2.77 -6.68
C PHE A 80 -11.39 2.19 -7.72
N HIS A 81 -10.90 1.32 -8.62
CA HIS A 81 -11.75 0.52 -9.52
C HIS A 81 -11.92 -0.88 -8.95
N SER A 82 -13.06 -1.16 -8.31
CA SER A 82 -13.31 -2.43 -7.62
C SER A 82 -13.38 -3.59 -8.61
N SER A 83 -12.31 -4.39 -8.64
CA SER A 83 -12.28 -5.68 -9.31
C SER A 83 -11.94 -6.73 -8.29
N ARG A 84 -12.93 -7.54 -7.92
CA ARG A 84 -12.78 -8.62 -6.96
C ARG A 84 -11.63 -9.56 -7.32
N LYS A 85 -11.44 -9.81 -8.62
CA LYS A 85 -10.31 -10.62 -9.12
C LYS A 85 -8.97 -9.97 -8.77
N ARG A 86 -8.85 -8.65 -8.88
CA ARG A 86 -7.64 -7.88 -8.55
C ARG A 86 -7.41 -7.79 -7.04
N GLU A 87 -8.46 -7.56 -6.26
CA GLU A 87 -8.38 -7.56 -4.78
C GLU A 87 -7.84 -8.90 -4.27
N LEU A 88 -8.39 -10.01 -4.77
CA LEU A 88 -7.93 -11.35 -4.43
C LEU A 88 -6.53 -11.66 -4.96
N ALA A 89 -6.13 -11.11 -6.11
CA ALA A 89 -4.77 -11.26 -6.62
C ALA A 89 -3.75 -10.54 -5.73
N ILE A 90 -4.02 -9.29 -5.35
CA ILE A 90 -3.17 -8.50 -4.47
C ILE A 90 -3.07 -9.15 -3.09
N ALA A 91 -4.21 -9.54 -2.50
CA ALA A 91 -4.20 -10.16 -1.19
C ALA A 91 -3.46 -11.51 -1.18
N ARG A 92 -3.62 -12.33 -2.24
CA ARG A 92 -2.84 -13.57 -2.37
C ARG A 92 -1.34 -13.28 -2.50
N TRP A 93 -0.97 -12.28 -3.30
CA TRP A 93 0.42 -11.85 -3.47
C TRP A 93 1.07 -11.43 -2.15
N LEU A 94 0.38 -10.59 -1.37
CA LEU A 94 0.87 -10.18 -0.05
C LEU A 94 0.97 -11.37 0.91
N ARG A 95 -0.02 -12.27 0.93
CA ARG A 95 0.02 -13.48 1.78
C ARG A 95 1.17 -14.40 1.41
N THR A 96 1.47 -14.59 0.13
CA THR A 96 2.62 -15.41 -0.32
C THR A 96 3.96 -14.83 0.11
N ARG A 97 4.02 -13.54 0.44
CA ARG A 97 5.19 -12.84 0.97
C ARG A 97 5.20 -12.71 2.51
N GLY A 98 4.26 -13.38 3.19
CA GLY A 98 4.24 -13.45 4.65
C GLY A 98 3.33 -12.43 5.34
N ALA A 99 2.47 -11.70 4.60
CA ALA A 99 1.46 -10.85 5.20
C ALA A 99 0.45 -11.67 6.02
N LYS A 100 0.30 -11.36 7.30
CA LYS A 100 -0.71 -11.98 8.18
C LYS A 100 -1.97 -11.10 8.21
N GLY A 101 -3.13 -11.70 7.92
CA GLY A 101 -4.42 -11.03 8.11
C GLY A 101 -4.67 -9.82 7.20
N VAL A 102 -4.73 -10.05 5.89
CA VAL A 102 -5.08 -9.02 4.89
C VAL A 102 -6.59 -8.80 4.84
N LEU A 103 -7.04 -7.59 5.16
CA LEU A 103 -8.43 -7.11 5.12
C LEU A 103 -8.85 -6.71 3.69
N GLY A 104 -10.13 -6.36 3.51
CA GLY A 104 -10.64 -5.87 2.22
C GLY A 104 -10.88 -6.96 1.18
N THR A 105 -10.90 -8.24 1.58
CA THR A 105 -11.16 -9.38 0.67
C THR A 105 -12.48 -10.08 0.90
N ASP A 106 -13.21 -9.72 1.95
CA ASP A 106 -14.49 -10.32 2.31
C ASP A 106 -15.66 -9.64 1.63
N ARG A 107 -16.64 -10.46 1.21
CA ARG A 107 -17.89 -10.03 0.57
C ARG A 107 -18.68 -9.01 1.39
N LYS A 108 -18.54 -9.02 2.73
CA LYS A 108 -19.29 -8.17 3.66
C LYS A 108 -18.88 -6.69 3.63
N PHE A 109 -17.70 -6.37 3.10
CA PHE A 109 -17.20 -4.99 2.97
C PHE A 109 -17.27 -4.48 1.53
N SER A 110 -17.80 -5.28 0.61
CA SER A 110 -18.07 -4.85 -0.76
C SER A 110 -19.44 -4.15 -0.75
N THR A 111 -19.42 -2.82 -0.79
CA THR A 111 -20.61 -2.02 -1.10
C THR A 111 -21.00 -2.27 -2.56
N ARG A 112 -21.77 -3.33 -2.80
CA ARG A 112 -22.68 -3.42 -3.92
C ARG A 112 -24.08 -3.09 -3.44
#